data_AF-A0A7C6BC14-F1
#
_entry.id   AF-A0A7C6BC14-F1
#
_cell.length_a   1.000
_cell.length_b   1.000
_cell.length_c   1.000
_cell.angle_alpha   90.00
_cell.angle_beta   90.00
_cell.angle_gamma   90.00
#
_symmetry.space_group_name_H-M   'P 1'
#
loop_
_entity.id
_entity.type
_entity.pdbx_description
1 polymer ?
#
loop_
_entity_poly.entity_id
_entity_poly.type
_entity_poly.pdbx_seq_one_letter_code
_entity_poly.pdbx_strand_id
1 'polypeptide(L)'
;MTIVEQKGDLFLVDEKYALAHCISHDCAMGAGIATAFREKFPGMKSSLIRTLKTKQINWPNTVIYRSRTKERIVFNLITKNKCWQKPTYKSIETCIWQMANMC
;
A
#
# COMPACT_ATOMS: atom_id res chain seq x y z
N MET A 1 -18.85 -2.01 -12.79
CA MET A 1 -17.98 -2.23 -11.61
C MET A 1 -18.86 -2.18 -10.37
N THR A 2 -18.74 -3.15 -9.47
CA THR A 2 -19.54 -3.22 -8.24
C THR A 2 -18.62 -2.99 -7.04
N ILE A 3 -18.99 -2.08 -6.14
CA ILE A 3 -18.30 -1.87 -4.87
C ILE A 3 -19.14 -2.53 -3.79
N VAL A 4 -18.52 -3.40 -3.01
CA VAL A 4 -19.17 -4.12 -1.90
C VAL A 4 -18.48 -3.71 -0.61
N GLU A 5 -19.26 -3.20 0.34
CA GLU A 5 -18.80 -2.93 1.70
C GLU A 5 -19.06 -4.15 2.57
N GLN A 6 -18.07 -4.56 3.36
CA GLN A 6 -18.16 -5.71 4.26
C GLN A 6 -17.51 -5.39 5.60
N LYS A 7 -18.19 -5.75 6.69
CA LYS A 7 -17.64 -5.68 8.05
C LYS A 7 -16.81 -6.93 8.32
N GLY A 8 -15.54 -6.76 8.68
CA GLY A 8 -14.64 -7.87 9.01
C GLY A 8 -13.18 -7.45 9.16
N ASP A 9 -12.31 -8.44 9.33
CA ASP A 9 -10.86 -8.23 9.30
C ASP A 9 -10.34 -8.35 7.86
N LEU A 10 -9.78 -7.25 7.36
CA LEU A 10 -9.18 -7.15 6.03
C LEU A 10 -8.14 -8.25 5.75
N PHE A 11 -7.43 -8.73 6.77
CA PHE A 11 -6.38 -9.74 6.60
C PHE A 11 -6.91 -11.18 6.58
N LEU A 12 -8.19 -11.40 6.87
CA LEU A 12 -8.84 -12.71 6.82
C LEU A 12 -9.57 -12.98 5.49
N VAL A 13 -9.59 -12.02 4.57
CA VAL A 13 -10.13 -12.25 3.23
C VAL A 13 -9.31 -13.31 2.49
N ASP A 14 -9.97 -14.01 1.56
CA ASP A 14 -9.40 -15.01 0.67
C ASP A 14 -8.13 -14.50 -0.05
N GLU A 15 -7.14 -15.37 -0.22
CA GLU A 15 -5.84 -15.04 -0.83
C GLU A 15 -5.93 -14.63 -2.29
N LYS A 16 -7.04 -14.95 -2.99
CA LYS A 16 -7.30 -14.44 -4.35
C LYS A 16 -7.43 -12.92 -4.41
N TYR A 17 -7.69 -12.25 -3.28
CA TYR A 17 -7.79 -10.79 -3.24
C TYR A 17 -6.42 -10.15 -2.95
N ALA A 18 -6.05 -9.19 -3.79
CA ALA A 18 -4.99 -8.26 -3.46
C ALA A 18 -5.47 -7.25 -2.40
N LEU A 19 -4.57 -6.84 -1.50
CA LEU A 19 -4.85 -5.81 -0.50
C LEU A 19 -4.29 -4.46 -0.96
N ALA A 20 -4.93 -3.37 -0.57
CA ALA A 20 -4.44 -2.02 -0.85
C ALA A 20 -4.55 -1.13 0.39
N HIS A 21 -3.58 -0.24 0.59
CA HIS A 21 -3.64 0.79 1.63
C HIS A 21 -2.80 2.02 1.26
N CYS A 22 -3.10 3.14 1.91
CA CYS A 22 -2.39 4.40 1.71
C CYS A 22 -1.26 4.59 2.73
N ILE A 23 -0.09 5.03 2.27
CA ILE A 23 1.08 5.35 3.10
C ILE A 23 1.74 6.65 2.66
N SER A 24 2.68 7.13 3.48
CA SER A 24 3.62 8.20 3.13
C SER A 24 4.90 7.66 2.49
N HIS A 25 5.56 8.51 1.71
CA HIS A 25 6.81 8.17 1.02
C HIS A 25 7.95 7.80 1.98
N ASP A 26 7.95 8.40 3.18
CA ASP A 26 8.88 8.04 4.27
C ASP A 26 8.61 6.67 4.92
N CYS A 27 7.58 5.92 4.49
CA CYS A 27 7.22 4.59 4.99
C CYS A 27 7.09 4.52 6.53
N ALA A 28 6.63 5.59 7.18
CA ALA A 28 6.50 5.63 8.64
C ALA A 28 5.63 4.48 9.18
N MET A 29 4.43 4.29 8.61
CA MET A 29 3.48 3.23 8.93
C MET A 29 3.26 3.06 10.44
N GLY A 30 3.02 4.19 11.13
CA GLY A 30 2.94 4.24 12.60
C GLY A 30 1.54 4.28 13.18
N ALA A 31 0.50 4.42 12.36
CA ALA A 31 -0.89 4.53 12.82
C ALA A 31 -1.87 3.87 11.85
N GLY A 32 -3.07 3.58 12.36
CA GLY A 32 -4.18 3.02 11.60
C GLY A 32 -3.86 1.65 11.00
N ILE A 33 -4.52 1.32 9.89
CA ILE A 33 -4.35 0.01 9.24
C ILE A 33 -2.91 -0.24 8.76
N ALA A 34 -2.15 0.82 8.45
CA ALA A 34 -0.76 0.69 8.00
C ALA A 34 0.15 0.02 9.06
N THR A 35 -0.13 0.22 10.35
CA THR A 35 0.56 -0.50 11.44
C THR A 35 0.25 -1.99 11.38
N ALA A 36 -1.02 -2.36 11.18
CA ALA A 36 -1.41 -3.76 11.06
C ALA A 36 -0.78 -4.42 9.82
N PHE A 37 -0.69 -3.73 8.69
CA PHE A 37 0.06 -4.22 7.52
C PHE A 37 1.54 -4.46 7.85
N ARG A 38 2.19 -3.52 8.55
CA ARG A 38 3.60 -3.67 8.96
C ARG A 38 3.81 -4.90 9.86
N GLU A 39 2.88 -5.16 10.78
CA GLU A 39 2.93 -6.31 11.69
C GLU A 39 2.64 -7.63 10.99
N LYS A 40 1.62 -7.68 10.12
CA LYS A 40 1.27 -8.87 9.33
C LYS A 40 2.30 -9.19 8.25
N PHE A 41 3.04 -8.18 7.77
CA PHE A 41 4.06 -8.32 6.72
C PHE A 41 5.40 -7.68 7.14
N PRO A 42 6.19 -8.30 8.04
CA PRO A 42 7.40 -7.71 8.61
C PRO A 42 8.47 -7.28 7.57
N GLY A 43 8.54 -7.97 6.42
CA GLY A 43 9.47 -7.64 5.33
C GLY A 43 8.99 -6.54 4.38
N MET A 44 7.75 -6.06 4.52
CA MET A 44 7.15 -5.09 3.59
C MET A 44 7.85 -3.74 3.67
N LYS A 45 8.00 -3.18 4.87
CA LYS A 45 8.59 -1.84 5.07
C LYS A 45 10.01 -1.74 4.50
N SER A 46 10.87 -2.71 4.82
CA SER A 46 12.25 -2.74 4.32
C SER A 46 12.31 -2.92 2.80
N SER A 47 11.44 -3.77 2.24
CA SER A 47 11.34 -3.96 0.78
C SER A 47 10.91 -2.69 0.05
N LEU A 48 9.95 -1.95 0.60
CA LEU A 48 9.48 -0.68 0.03
C LEU A 48 10.57 0.38 0.08
N ILE A 49 11.21 0.60 1.23
CA ILE A 49 12.30 1.57 1.38
C ILE A 49 13.42 1.27 0.37
N ARG A 50 13.82 0.00 0.25
CA ARG A 50 14.82 -0.43 -0.73
C ARG A 50 14.35 -0.10 -2.14
N THR A 51 13.13 -0.46 -2.50
CA THR A 51 12.59 -0.28 -3.85
C THR A 51 12.50 1.20 -4.23
N LEU A 52 11.99 2.05 -3.34
CA LEU A 52 11.89 3.49 -3.54
C LEU A 52 13.26 4.12 -3.78
N LYS A 53 14.27 3.73 -2.98
CA LYS A 53 15.63 4.22 -3.14
C LYS A 53 16.28 3.71 -4.42
N THR A 54 16.25 2.40 -4.68
CA THR A 54 16.95 1.81 -5.83
C THR A 54 16.36 2.22 -7.17
N LYS A 55 15.03 2.37 -7.23
CA LYS A 55 14.33 2.78 -8.45
C LYS A 55 14.10 4.28 -8.54
N GLN A 56 14.55 5.04 -7.54
CA GLN A 56 14.37 6.50 -7.46
C GLN A 56 12.90 6.91 -7.66
N ILE A 57 11.98 6.13 -7.10
CA ILE A 57 10.54 6.36 -7.22
C ILE A 57 10.16 7.49 -6.27
N ASN A 58 9.59 8.57 -6.82
CA ASN A 58 9.04 9.68 -6.03
C ASN A 58 7.52 9.52 -5.83
N TRP A 59 6.93 10.30 -4.93
CA TRP A 59 5.47 10.36 -4.71
C TRP A 59 4.80 11.35 -5.68
N PRO A 60 3.50 11.18 -6.03
CA PRO A 60 2.65 10.04 -5.72
C PRO A 60 2.97 8.80 -6.58
N ASN A 61 2.96 7.60 -5.97
CA ASN A 61 3.22 6.35 -6.70
C ASN A 61 2.61 5.12 -6.00
N THR A 62 2.41 4.02 -6.71
CA THR A 62 1.95 2.75 -6.15
C THR A 62 3.04 1.69 -6.27
N VAL A 63 3.42 1.09 -5.14
CA VAL A 63 4.46 0.05 -5.11
C VAL A 63 3.87 -1.27 -4.59
N ILE A 64 4.11 -2.34 -5.35
CA ILE A 64 3.68 -3.69 -4.98
C ILE A 64 4.68 -4.30 -4.00
N TYR A 65 4.16 -4.87 -2.92
CA TYR A 65 4.84 -5.85 -2.11
C TYR A 65 4.21 -7.23 -2.34
N ARG A 66 5.05 -8.23 -2.57
CA ARG A 66 4.63 -9.65 -2.65
C ARG A 66 5.11 -10.37 -1.40
N SER A 67 4.16 -10.85 -0.60
CA SER A 67 4.47 -11.64 0.59
C SER A 67 5.05 -12.99 0.16
N ARG A 68 6.17 -13.38 0.79
CA ARG A 68 6.80 -14.69 0.54
C ARG A 68 6.07 -15.84 1.23
N THR A 69 5.29 -15.56 2.27
CA THR A 69 4.74 -16.58 3.17
C THR A 69 3.29 -16.94 2.91
N LYS A 70 2.52 -16.03 2.31
CA LYS A 70 1.07 -16.19 2.08
C LYS A 70 0.65 -15.93 0.63
N GLU A 71 1.61 -15.87 -0.29
CA GLU A 71 1.43 -15.50 -1.70
C GLU A 71 0.56 -14.24 -1.94
N ARG A 72 0.52 -13.32 -0.97
CA ARG A 72 -0.39 -12.19 -0.99
C ARG A 72 0.25 -10.96 -1.63
N ILE A 73 -0.51 -10.30 -2.51
CA ILE A 73 -0.16 -9.02 -3.13
C ILE A 73 -0.68 -7.88 -2.26
N VAL A 74 0.20 -6.91 -1.96
CA VAL A 74 -0.16 -5.68 -1.26
C VAL A 74 0.25 -4.48 -2.09
N PHE A 75 -0.73 -3.67 -2.49
CA PHE A 75 -0.53 -2.37 -3.12
C PHE A 75 -0.34 -1.29 -2.05
N ASN A 76 0.84 -0.67 -2.06
CA ASN A 76 1.19 0.42 -1.17
C ASN A 76 1.05 1.73 -1.93
N LEU A 77 -0.07 2.43 -1.73
CA LEU A 77 -0.37 3.69 -2.41
C LEU A 77 0.31 4.83 -1.66
N ILE A 78 1.39 5.37 -2.23
CA ILE A 78 2.19 6.45 -1.66
C ILE A 78 1.55 7.77 -2.02
N THR A 79 0.56 8.17 -1.24
CA THR A 79 -0.33 9.31 -1.54
C THR A 79 0.16 10.63 -0.96
N LYS A 80 1.23 10.62 -0.18
CA LYS A 80 1.80 11.82 0.46
C LYS A 80 3.29 11.65 0.69
N ASN A 81 4.02 12.77 0.81
CA ASN A 81 5.45 12.73 1.09
C ASN A 81 5.73 12.26 2.53
N LYS A 82 5.10 12.93 3.51
CA LYS A 82 5.37 12.73 4.94
C LYS A 82 4.15 12.27 5.70
N CYS A 83 4.36 11.51 6.77
CA CYS A 83 3.25 10.89 7.52
C CYS A 83 2.27 11.91 8.14
N TRP A 84 2.72 13.11 8.51
CA TRP A 84 1.87 14.19 9.04
C TRP A 84 1.11 14.99 7.98
N GLN A 85 1.44 14.81 6.70
CA GLN A 85 0.73 15.48 5.61
C GLN A 85 -0.61 14.79 5.31
N LYS A 86 -1.49 15.53 4.62
CA LYS A 86 -2.73 14.98 4.04
C LYS A 86 -2.50 14.70 2.55
N PRO A 87 -3.03 13.60 2.02
CA PRO A 87 -3.03 13.38 0.58
C PRO A 87 -3.97 14.38 -0.10
N THR A 88 -3.74 14.62 -1.39
CA THR A 88 -4.70 15.34 -2.26
C THR A 88 -5.52 14.33 -3.06
N TYR A 89 -6.71 14.73 -3.54
CA TYR A 89 -7.46 13.91 -4.48
C TYR A 89 -6.63 13.50 -5.68
N LYS A 90 -5.80 14.41 -6.21
CA LYS A 90 -4.92 14.11 -7.34
C LYS A 90 -3.90 13.02 -7.02
N SER A 91 -3.29 13.08 -5.84
CA SER A 91 -2.32 12.05 -5.41
C SER A 91 -2.97 10.67 -5.25
N ILE A 92 -4.19 10.62 -4.72
CA ILE A 92 -4.96 9.37 -4.56
C ILE A 92 -5.34 8.82 -5.94
N GLU A 93 -5.89 9.67 -6.81
CA GLU A 93 -6.26 9.32 -8.18
C GLU A 93 -5.06 8.73 -8.94
N THR A 94 -3.89 9.38 -8.89
CA THR A 94 -2.67 8.87 -9.54
C THR A 94 -2.29 7.48 -9.04
N CYS A 95 -2.34 7.25 -7.73
CA CYS A 95 -2.04 5.93 -7.15
C CYS A 95 -3.06 4.86 -7.58
N ILE A 96 -4.35 5.19 -7.63
CA ILE A 96 -5.42 4.26 -8.05
C ILE A 96 -5.27 3.92 -9.53
N TRP A 97 -5.00 4.90 -10.40
CA TRP A 97 -4.75 4.64 -11.82
C TRP A 97 -3.55 3.72 -12.04
N GLN A 98 -2.46 3.94 -11.31
CA GLN A 98 -1.29 3.05 -11.37
C GLN A 98 -1.61 1.65 -10.88
N MET A 99 -2.41 1.52 -9.81
CA MET A 99 -2.87 0.23 -9.31
C MET A 99 -3.69 -0.50 -10.37
N ALA A 100 -4.64 0.20 -11.02
CA ALA A 100 -5.48 -0.37 -12.07
C ALA A 100 -4.65 -0.88 -13.28
N ASN A 101 -3.60 -0.17 -13.68
CA ASN A 101 -2.71 -0.58 -14.77
C ASN A 101 -1.79 -1.78 -14.42
N MET A 102 -1.72 -2.16 -13.14
CA MET A 102 -0.95 -3.32 -12.67
C MET A 102 -1.80 -4.58 -12.47
N CYS A 103 -3.12 -4.45 -12.64
CA CYS A 103 -4.10 -5.54 -12.60
C CYS A 103 -4.40 -6.03 -14.02
#